data_AF-A0A641AP06-F1
#
_entry.id   AF-A0A641AP06-F1
#
_cell.length_a   1.000
_cell.length_b   1.000
_cell.length_c   1.000
_cell.angle_alpha   90.00
_cell.angle_beta   90.00
_cell.angle_gamma   90.00
#
_symmetry.space_group_name_H-M   'P 1'
#
loop_
_entity.id
_entity.type
_entity.pdbx_description
1 polymer ?
#
loop_
_entity_poly.entity_id
_entity_poly.type
_entity_poly.pdbx_seq_one_letter_code
_entity_poly.pdbx_strand_id
1 'polypeptide(L)'
;MDSAWDRLLELVEHLATDPGVPLDAQTEGRLSHLAAEAVEDRHIDIELHVPDVTRWLAGLVTAHRALRETHGEVDADTELGNLLRIVTRWLHPARPR
;
A
#
# COMPACT_ATOMS: atom_id res chain seq x y z
N MET A 1 17.79 -9.56 -3.68
CA MET A 1 17.71 -8.32 -2.88
C MET A 1 16.32 -7.80 -3.12
N ASP A 2 15.53 -7.62 -2.06
CA ASP A 2 14.17 -7.11 -2.19
C ASP A 2 14.20 -5.64 -2.61
N SER A 3 13.40 -5.31 -3.63
CA SER A 3 13.30 -3.98 -4.21
C SER A 3 12.55 -3.02 -3.27
N ALA A 4 12.63 -1.71 -3.54
CA ALA A 4 11.83 -0.72 -2.80
C ALA A 4 10.32 -1.00 -2.93
N TRP A 5 9.90 -1.51 -4.10
CA TRP A 5 8.54 -1.96 -4.35
C TRP A 5 8.12 -3.12 -3.43
N ASP A 6 8.96 -4.15 -3.32
CA ASP A 6 8.65 -5.32 -2.47
C ASP A 6 8.52 -4.89 -1.01
N ARG A 7 9.45 -4.06 -0.52
CA ARG A 7 9.40 -3.50 0.84
C ARG A 7 8.21 -2.60 1.09
N LEU A 8 7.75 -1.86 0.07
CA LEU A 8 6.54 -1.05 0.15
C LEU A 8 5.32 -1.93 0.35
N LEU A 9 5.20 -3.01 -0.43
CA LEU A 9 4.09 -3.96 -0.30
C LEU A 9 4.12 -4.68 1.05
N GLU A 10 5.29 -5.12 1.50
CA GLU A 10 5.47 -5.72 2.84
C GLU A 10 5.06 -4.76 3.95
N LEU A 11 5.39 -3.47 3.84
CA LEU A 11 4.95 -2.46 4.80
C LEU A 11 3.43 -2.29 4.77
N VAL A 12 2.81 -2.20 3.59
CA VAL A 12 1.34 -2.11 3.44
C VAL A 12 0.66 -3.34 4.03
N GLU A 13 1.18 -4.54 3.76
CA GLU A 13 0.67 -5.80 4.30
C GLU A 13 0.78 -5.85 5.82
N HIS A 14 1.94 -5.48 6.38
CA HIS A 14 2.13 -5.43 7.83
C HIS A 14 1.17 -4.44 8.50
N LEU A 15 0.98 -3.26 7.89
CA LEU A 15 0.03 -2.26 8.38
C LEU A 15 -1.42 -2.76 8.26
N ALA A 16 -1.77 -3.47 7.19
CA ALA A 16 -3.11 -4.01 7.00
C ALA A 16 -3.46 -5.13 7.99
N THR A 17 -2.47 -5.97 8.35
CA THR A 17 -2.67 -7.17 9.18
C THR A 17 -2.53 -6.91 10.69
N ASP A 18 -1.71 -5.93 11.09
CA ASP A 18 -1.51 -5.57 12.50
C ASP A 18 -2.13 -4.20 12.84
N PRO A 19 -3.36 -4.17 13.40
CA PRO A 19 -4.01 -2.93 13.81
C PRO A 19 -3.30 -2.21 14.96
N GLY A 20 -2.41 -2.89 15.70
CA GLY A 20 -1.60 -2.30 16.76
C GLY A 20 -0.50 -1.38 16.24
N VAL A 21 -0.14 -1.48 14.95
CA VAL A 21 0.83 -0.58 14.33
C VAL A 21 0.15 0.74 13.98
N PRO A 22 0.64 1.89 14.50
CA PRO A 22 0.05 3.19 14.22
C PRO A 22 0.35 3.67 12.79
N LEU A 23 -0.66 4.28 12.17
CA LEU A 23 -0.51 5.10 10.95
C LEU A 23 -0.20 6.55 11.38
N ASP A 24 1.00 6.75 11.93
CA ASP A 24 1.49 8.05 12.36
C ASP A 24 2.48 8.65 11.36
N ALA A 25 3.02 9.83 11.69
CA ALA A 25 3.98 10.53 10.83
C ALA A 25 5.26 9.71 10.55
N GLN A 26 5.66 8.80 11.44
CA GLN A 26 6.82 7.95 11.22
C GLN A 26 6.50 6.87 10.16
N THR A 27 5.35 6.21 10.29
CA THR A 27 4.87 5.25 9.30
C THR A 27 4.63 5.90 7.94
N GLU A 28 4.00 7.08 7.91
CA GLU A 28 3.83 7.85 6.67
C GLU A 28 5.17 8.25 6.04
N GLY A 29 6.16 8.63 6.86
CA GLY A 29 7.52 8.90 6.38
C GLY A 29 8.17 7.69 5.72
N ARG A 30 7.98 6.48 6.28
CA ARG A 30 8.48 5.24 5.68
C ARG A 30 7.77 4.89 4.37
N LEU A 31 6.45 5.02 4.32
CA LEU A 31 5.67 4.83 3.10
C LEU A 31 6.12 5.80 1.99
N SER A 32 6.28 7.08 2.32
CA SER A 32 6.74 8.12 1.40
C SER A 32 8.13 7.84 0.85
N HIS A 33 9.06 7.44 1.72
CA HIS A 33 10.42 7.10 1.31
C HIS A 33 10.45 5.91 0.34
N LEU A 34 9.76 4.82 0.66
CA LEU A 34 9.71 3.62 -0.20
C LEU A 34 8.96 3.90 -1.52
N ALA A 35 7.91 4.71 -1.48
CA ALA A 35 7.20 5.12 -2.69
C ALA A 35 8.09 5.98 -3.60
N ALA A 36 8.90 6.89 -3.05
CA ALA A 36 9.86 7.67 -3.83
C ALA A 36 10.91 6.78 -4.51
N GLU A 37 11.53 5.86 -3.78
CA GLU A 37 12.48 4.90 -4.36
C GLU A 37 11.82 4.02 -5.45
N ALA A 38 10.59 3.57 -5.21
CA ALA A 38 9.87 2.76 -6.19
C ALA A 38 9.45 3.56 -7.46
N VAL A 39 9.28 4.88 -7.37
CA VAL A 39 9.12 5.77 -8.53
C VAL A 39 10.45 5.90 -9.29
N GLU A 40 11.56 6.11 -8.58
CA GLU A 40 12.90 6.21 -9.17
C GLU A 40 13.27 4.94 -9.96
N ASP A 41 12.94 3.77 -9.42
CA ASP A 41 13.16 2.46 -10.04
C ASP A 41 12.09 2.07 -11.08
N ARG A 42 11.12 2.96 -11.38
CA ARG A 42 10.02 2.77 -12.35
C ARG A 42 9.08 1.60 -12.03
N HIS A 43 9.02 1.17 -10.77
CA HIS A 43 7.99 0.24 -10.31
C HIS A 43 6.65 0.96 -10.12
N ILE A 44 6.65 2.18 -9.60
CA ILE A 44 5.48 3.06 -9.54
C ILE A 44 5.47 3.97 -10.77
N ASP A 45 4.28 4.27 -11.28
CA ASP A 45 4.08 5.22 -12.36
C ASP A 45 4.65 6.59 -12.00
N ILE A 46 5.53 7.10 -12.86
CA ILE A 46 6.24 8.38 -12.67
C ILE A 46 5.32 9.59 -12.71
N GLU A 47 4.10 9.44 -13.23
CA GLU A 47 3.08 10.50 -13.21
C GLU A 47 2.41 10.66 -11.84
N LEU A 48 2.63 9.72 -10.90
CA LEU A 48 2.06 9.76 -9.56
C LEU A 48 2.90 10.62 -8.61
N HIS A 49 2.20 11.45 -7.84
CA HIS A 49 2.81 12.31 -6.83
C HIS A 49 2.95 11.56 -5.50
N VAL A 50 4.18 11.39 -5.02
CA VAL A 50 4.52 10.56 -3.84
C VAL A 50 3.72 10.91 -2.57
N PRO A 51 3.54 12.20 -2.19
CA PRO A 51 2.69 12.55 -1.06
C PRO A 51 1.23 12.08 -1.19
N ASP A 52 0.67 12.11 -2.41
CA ASP A 52 -0.68 11.63 -2.66
C ASP A 52 -0.75 10.10 -2.57
N VAL A 53 0.22 9.41 -3.18
CA VAL A 53 0.36 7.95 -3.05
C VAL A 53 0.41 7.54 -1.57
N THR A 54 1.26 8.20 -0.78
CA THR A 54 1.41 7.93 0.66
C THR A 54 0.10 8.08 1.41
N ARG A 55 -0.59 9.21 1.22
CA ARG A 55 -1.88 9.49 1.86
C ARG A 55 -2.95 8.46 1.47
N TRP A 56 -2.99 8.07 0.21
CA TRP A 56 -3.94 7.05 -0.26
C TRP A 56 -3.62 5.65 0.25
N LEU A 57 -2.34 5.26 0.33
CA LEU A 57 -1.95 3.99 0.94
C LEU A 57 -2.39 3.92 2.41
N ALA A 58 -2.16 4.97 3.20
CA ALA A 58 -2.64 5.04 4.58
C ALA A 58 -4.17 4.98 4.68
N GLY A 59 -4.88 5.67 3.78
CA GLY A 59 -6.34 5.62 3.69
C GLY A 59 -6.88 4.23 3.35
N LEU A 60 -6.25 3.52 2.41
CA LEU A 60 -6.63 2.16 2.02
C LEU A 60 -6.39 1.15 3.15
N VAL A 61 -5.27 1.26 3.87
CA VAL A 61 -5.02 0.45 5.07
C VAL A 61 -6.08 0.72 6.13
N THR A 62 -6.41 1.98 6.38
CA THR A 62 -7.45 2.38 7.34
C THR A 62 -8.80 1.77 6.96
N ALA A 63 -9.19 1.88 5.69
CA ALA A 63 -10.43 1.30 5.18
C ALA A 63 -10.43 -0.23 5.28
N HIS A 64 -9.32 -0.89 4.94
CA HIS A 64 -9.19 -2.35 5.06
C HIS A 64 -9.38 -2.81 6.52
N ARG A 65 -8.75 -2.14 7.48
CA ARG A 65 -8.93 -2.44 8.91
C ARG A 65 -10.41 -2.33 9.32
N ALA A 66 -11.11 -1.28 8.88
CA ALA A 66 -12.54 -1.10 9.16
C ALA A 66 -13.44 -2.13 8.45
N LEU A 67 -13.08 -2.56 7.23
CA LEU A 67 -13.81 -3.62 6.52
C LEU A 67 -13.74 -4.95 7.26
N ARG A 68 -12.57 -5.29 7.84
CA ARG A 68 -12.42 -6.51 8.65
C ARG A 68 -13.35 -6.55 9.88
N GLU A 69 -13.68 -5.40 10.44
CA GLU A 69 -14.60 -5.31 11.58
C GLU A 69 -16.07 -5.43 11.16
N THR A 70 -16.40 -5.03 9.92
CA THR A 70 -17.78 -4.89 9.44
C THR A 70 -18.24 -6.02 8.52
N HIS A 71 -17.30 -6.73 7.89
CA HIS A 71 -17.55 -7.77 6.89
C HIS A 71 -16.83 -9.08 7.28
N GLY A 72 -17.11 -9.57 8.49
CA GLY A 72 -16.46 -10.76 9.06
C GLY A 72 -16.77 -12.08 8.34
N GLU A 73 -17.73 -12.08 7.42
CA GLU A 73 -18.04 -13.19 6.52
C GLU A 73 -17.01 -13.37 5.38
N VAL A 74 -16.21 -12.34 5.09
CA VAL A 74 -15.15 -12.41 4.09
C VAL A 74 -13.88 -12.92 4.76
N ASP A 75 -13.26 -13.92 4.13
CA ASP A 75 -11.98 -14.47 4.57
C ASP A 75 -10.87 -13.40 4.57
N ALA A 76 -10.06 -13.36 5.64
CA ALA A 76 -9.08 -12.31 5.87
C ALA A 76 -7.96 -12.30 4.82
N ASP A 77 -7.49 -13.48 4.40
CA ASP A 77 -6.45 -13.61 3.37
C ASP A 77 -6.99 -13.16 2.01
N THR A 78 -8.26 -13.46 1.73
CA THR A 78 -8.96 -12.98 0.53
C THR A 78 -9.05 -11.46 0.49
N GLU A 79 -9.41 -10.83 1.62
CA GLU A 79 -9.55 -9.37 1.70
C GLU A 79 -8.19 -8.65 1.60
N LEU A 80 -7.16 -9.19 2.26
CA LEU A 80 -5.79 -8.70 2.13
C LEU A 80 -5.28 -8.85 0.70
N GLY A 81 -5.50 -10.01 0.07
CA GLY A 81 -5.13 -10.25 -1.32
C GLY A 81 -5.82 -9.28 -2.29
N ASN A 82 -7.06 -8.88 -2.01
CA ASN A 82 -7.77 -7.86 -2.77
C ASN A 82 -7.14 -6.47 -2.61
N LEU A 83 -6.82 -6.06 -1.38
CA LEU A 83 -6.11 -4.80 -1.11
C LEU A 83 -4.79 -4.73 -1.90
N LEU A 84 -3.93 -5.73 -1.76
CA LEU A 84 -2.62 -5.76 -2.43
C LEU A 84 -2.77 -5.75 -3.96
N ARG A 85 -3.78 -6.45 -4.51
CA ARG A 85 -4.08 -6.42 -5.94
C ARG A 85 -4.52 -5.03 -6.42
N ILE A 86 -5.36 -4.34 -5.65
CA ILE A 86 -5.82 -2.98 -5.97
C ILE A 86 -4.63 -2.01 -5.99
N VAL A 87 -3.82 -2.03 -4.92
CA VAL A 87 -2.62 -1.19 -4.80
C VAL A 87 -1.67 -1.43 -5.98
N THR A 88 -1.37 -2.70 -6.27
CA THR A 88 -0.50 -3.11 -7.37
C THR A 88 -0.99 -2.58 -8.72
N ARG A 89 -2.28 -2.73 -9.03
CA ARG A 89 -2.85 -2.26 -10.30
C ARG A 89 -2.92 -0.75 -10.41
N TRP A 90 -3.08 -0.06 -9.29
CA TRP A 90 -3.19 1.39 -9.27
C TRP A 90 -1.83 2.08 -9.39
N LEU A 91 -0.79 1.51 -8.77
CA LEU A 91 0.53 2.13 -8.72
C LEU A 91 1.44 1.77 -9.90
N HIS A 92 1.29 0.59 -10.50
CA HIS A 92 2.13 0.22 -11.63
C HIS A 92 1.85 1.07 -12.88
N PRO A 93 2.89 1.38 -13.68
CA PRO A 93 2.72 2.04 -14.96
C PRO A 93 1.70 1.33 -15.83
N ALA A 94 0.77 2.10 -16.40
CA ALA A 94 -0.16 1.54 -17.37
C ALA A 94 0.63 0.95 -18.56
N ARG A 95 0.32 -0.29 -18.94
CA ARG A 95 0.89 -0.85 -20.17
C ARG A 95 0.39 0.00 -21.35
N PRO A 96 1.27 0.52 -22.23
CA PRO A 96 0.82 1.19 -23.45
C PRO A 96 -0.08 0.23 -24.23
N ARG A 97 -1.23 0.75 -24.69
CA ARG A 97 -2.20 0.02 -25.50
C ARG A 97 -1.68 -0.23 -26.91
#